data_AF-A0A4R2E495-F1
#
_entry.id   AF-A0A4R2E495-F1
#
_cell.length_a   1.000
_cell.length_b   1.000
_cell.length_c   1.000
_cell.angle_alpha   90.00
_cell.angle_beta   90.00
_cell.angle_gamma   90.00
#
_symmetry.space_group_name_H-M   'P 1'
#
loop_
_entity.id
_entity.type
_entity.pdbx_description
1 polymer ?
#
loop_
_entity_poly.entity_id
_entity_poly.type
_entity_poly.pdbx_seq_one_letter_code
_entity_poly.pdbx_strand_id
1 'polypeptide(L)'
;MVANLPNHGKFHWPFLCCKHTRINDQFNFFYGPEFQGFYNYEKADEITSYNVIQSTKTTTYGIGLGFILGFSYSITSNVSLSAEIVPNFTYLKSKNDDITVNSYNFELSNQQAGITISYKF
;
A
#
# COMPACT_ATOMS: atom_id res chain seq x y z
N MET A 1 22.61 -40.93 -60.10
CA MET A 1 22.85 -39.89 -59.07
C MET A 1 21.59 -39.78 -58.23
N VAL A 2 21.66 -40.17 -56.96
CA VAL A 2 20.54 -40.05 -56.01
C VAL A 2 20.85 -38.83 -55.13
N ALA A 3 19.99 -37.82 -55.18
CA ALA A 3 20.14 -36.62 -54.37
C ALA A 3 19.71 -36.93 -52.92
N ASN A 4 20.64 -36.78 -51.97
CA ASN A 4 20.35 -36.77 -50.55
C ASN A 4 19.66 -35.45 -50.19
N LEU A 5 18.45 -35.52 -49.62
CA LEU A 5 17.77 -34.38 -49.04
C LEU A 5 18.24 -34.16 -47.59
N PRO A 6 18.43 -32.90 -47.15
CA PRO A 6 18.93 -32.60 -45.82
C PRO A 6 17.88 -32.90 -44.73
N ASN A 7 18.39 -33.51 -43.67
CA ASN A 7 17.69 -33.91 -42.46
C ASN A 7 17.11 -32.66 -41.78
N HIS A 8 15.78 -32.48 -41.83
CA HIS A 8 15.11 -31.40 -41.12
C HIS A 8 15.26 -31.62 -39.61
N GLY A 9 16.03 -30.73 -38.98
CA GLY A 9 16.21 -30.65 -37.54
C GLY A 9 14.84 -30.62 -36.86
N LYS A 10 14.59 -31.62 -36.02
CA LYS A 10 13.43 -31.68 -35.14
C LYS A 10 13.44 -30.44 -34.24
N PHE A 11 12.52 -29.53 -34.49
CA PHE A 11 12.25 -28.37 -33.65
C PHE A 11 11.69 -28.89 -32.31
N HIS A 12 12.57 -29.01 -31.33
CA HIS A 12 12.23 -29.35 -29.96
C HIS A 12 11.56 -28.12 -29.34
N TRP A 13 10.24 -28.13 -29.24
CA TRP A 13 9.53 -27.25 -28.31
C TRP A 13 9.92 -27.67 -26.90
N PRO A 14 10.60 -26.83 -26.09
CA PRO A 14 10.61 -27.07 -24.66
C PRO A 14 9.20 -26.77 -24.19
N PHE A 15 8.34 -27.79 -24.19
CA PHE A 15 7.28 -27.83 -23.21
C PHE A 15 7.99 -27.80 -21.87
N LEU A 16 8.15 -26.58 -21.33
CA LEU A 16 8.26 -26.33 -19.90
C LEU A 16 7.04 -27.00 -19.29
N CYS A 17 7.17 -28.30 -19.05
CA CYS A 17 6.25 -29.09 -18.27
C CYS A 17 6.19 -28.35 -16.93
N CYS A 18 5.10 -27.61 -16.74
CA CYS A 18 4.86 -26.85 -15.53
C CYS A 18 4.96 -27.84 -14.37
N LYS A 19 6.12 -27.82 -13.70
CA LYS A 19 6.33 -28.51 -12.43
C LYS A 19 5.16 -28.07 -11.55
N HIS A 20 4.32 -29.03 -11.16
CA HIS A 20 3.22 -28.76 -10.24
C HIS A 20 3.82 -28.24 -8.93
N THR A 21 3.79 -26.93 -8.75
CA THR A 21 4.09 -26.29 -7.47
C THR A 21 2.83 -26.36 -6.63
N ARG A 22 2.96 -26.68 -5.33
CA ARG A 22 1.80 -26.69 -4.44
C ARG A 22 1.40 -25.24 -4.18
N ILE A 23 0.10 -24.97 -4.03
CA ILE A 23 -0.42 -23.62 -3.72
C ILE A 23 0.28 -23.02 -2.49
N ASN A 24 0.57 -23.85 -1.47
CA ASN A 24 1.26 -23.40 -0.26
C ASN A 24 2.70 -22.91 -0.52
N ASP A 25 3.36 -23.36 -1.58
CA ASP A 25 4.73 -22.95 -1.89
C ASP A 25 4.77 -21.55 -2.57
N GLN A 26 3.63 -21.07 -3.07
CA GLN A 26 3.49 -19.79 -3.75
C GLN A 26 2.85 -18.71 -2.89
N PHE A 27 2.23 -19.10 -1.77
CA PHE A 27 1.53 -18.21 -0.85
C PHE A 27 2.39 -17.83 0.35
N ASN A 28 2.59 -16.54 0.56
CA ASN A 28 3.30 -15.99 1.70
C ASN A 28 2.38 -15.06 2.47
N PHE A 29 2.27 -15.25 3.79
CA PHE A 29 1.61 -14.31 4.68
C PHE A 29 2.66 -13.43 5.37
N PHE A 30 2.42 -12.13 5.43
CA PHE A 30 3.28 -11.18 6.12
C PHE A 30 2.45 -10.28 7.04
N TYR A 31 3.04 -9.92 8.17
CA TYR A 31 2.43 -9.03 9.15
C TYR A 31 3.50 -8.23 9.87
N GLY A 32 3.12 -7.07 10.40
CA GLY A 32 4.05 -6.25 11.16
C GLY A 32 3.42 -4.98 11.70
N PRO A 33 4.02 -4.35 12.71
CA PRO A 33 3.59 -3.05 13.19
C PRO A 33 3.99 -1.95 12.19
N GLU A 34 3.17 -0.91 12.12
CA GLU A 34 3.48 0.34 11.41
C GLU A 34 3.30 1.51 12.38
N PHE A 35 4.22 2.48 12.36
CA PHE A 35 4.08 3.71 13.13
C PHE A 35 3.87 4.87 12.18
N GLN A 36 2.85 5.67 12.44
CA GLN A 36 2.47 6.82 11.61
C GLN A 36 2.51 8.09 12.46
N GLY A 37 2.97 9.18 11.89
CA GLY A 37 2.97 10.48 12.55
C GLY A 37 2.73 11.57 11.53
N PHE A 38 1.93 12.56 11.88
CA PHE A 38 1.68 13.70 11.01
C PHE A 38 1.52 14.99 11.81
N TYR A 39 1.83 16.08 11.14
CA TYR A 39 1.72 17.44 11.64
C TYR A 39 1.18 18.31 10.51
N ASN A 40 0.05 18.97 10.75
CA ASN A 40 -0.61 19.87 9.83
C ASN A 40 -0.80 21.23 10.50
N TYR A 41 -0.44 22.29 9.79
CA TYR A 41 -0.62 23.67 10.24
C TYR A 41 -1.37 24.45 9.16
N GLU A 42 -2.50 25.03 9.55
CA GLU A 42 -3.37 25.80 8.68
C GLU A 42 -3.64 27.18 9.31
N LYS A 43 -3.52 28.22 8.49
CA LYS A 43 -3.86 29.59 8.84
C LYS A 43 -4.90 30.08 7.86
N ALA A 44 -6.07 30.44 8.37
CA ALA A 44 -7.13 31.05 7.59
C ALA A 44 -7.29 32.51 8.02
N ASP A 45 -7.19 33.42 7.06
CA ASP A 45 -7.47 34.84 7.29
C ASP A 45 -8.83 35.15 6.67
N GLU A 46 -9.80 35.52 7.51
CA GLU A 46 -11.15 35.85 7.07
C GLU A 46 -11.38 37.36 7.21
N ILE A 47 -11.75 38.01 6.09
CA ILE A 47 -12.09 39.44 6.06
C ILE A 47 -13.57 39.56 6.33
N THR A 48 -13.92 40.05 7.51
CA THR A 48 -15.31 40.35 7.86
C THR A 48 -15.80 41.63 7.16
N SER A 49 -17.13 41.80 7.02
CA SER A 49 -17.77 42.95 6.35
C SER A 49 -17.43 44.33 6.93
N TYR A 50 -16.73 44.38 8.07
CA TYR A 50 -16.29 45.59 8.77
C TYR A 50 -14.77 45.83 8.70
N ASN A 51 -14.05 45.17 7.78
CA ASN A 51 -12.58 45.23 7.67
C ASN A 51 -11.81 44.78 8.92
N VAL A 52 -12.42 43.94 9.78
CA VAL A 52 -11.70 43.26 10.86
C VAL A 52 -11.15 41.96 10.29
N ILE A 53 -9.82 41.84 10.29
CA ILE A 53 -9.12 40.60 9.94
C ILE A 53 -9.17 39.70 11.17
N GLN A 54 -9.93 38.60 11.11
CA GLN A 54 -9.79 37.50 12.06
C GLN A 54 -8.87 36.46 11.44
N SER A 55 -7.80 36.11 12.18
CA SER A 55 -6.84 35.09 11.76
C SER A 55 -7.04 33.88 12.65
N THR A 56 -7.66 32.83 12.09
CA THR A 56 -7.89 31.57 12.78
C THR A 56 -6.70 30.66 12.51
N LYS A 57 -6.07 30.16 13.58
CA LYS A 57 -4.93 29.23 13.47
C LYS A 57 -5.33 27.86 13.94
N THR A 58 -5.26 26.89 13.02
CA THR A 58 -5.49 25.48 13.32
C THR A 58 -4.18 24.72 13.23
N THR A 59 -3.76 24.12 14.33
CA THR A 59 -2.62 23.20 14.39
C THR A 59 -3.14 21.81 14.75
N THR A 60 -2.94 20.84 13.87
CA THR A 60 -3.35 19.46 14.10
C THR A 60 -2.13 18.56 14.07
N TYR A 61 -1.95 17.76 15.10
CA TYR A 61 -0.91 16.74 15.14
C TYR A 61 -1.50 15.40 15.56
N GLY A 62 -0.91 14.33 15.07
CA GLY A 62 -1.36 13.00 15.42
C GLY A 62 -0.25 11.97 15.34
N ILE A 63 -0.45 10.91 16.10
CA ILE A 63 0.37 9.71 16.09
C ILE A 63 -0.55 8.50 15.94
N GLY A 64 -0.10 7.52 15.18
CA GLY A 64 -0.86 6.32 14.88
C GLY A 64 -0.01 5.07 15.01
N LEU A 65 -0.65 3.99 15.44
CA LEU A 65 -0.12 2.64 15.43
C LEU A 65 -0.99 1.80 14.49
N GLY A 66 -0.40 1.40 13.38
CA GLY A 66 -0.96 0.49 12.41
C GLY A 66 -0.48 -0.95 12.61
N PHE A 67 -1.22 -1.90 12.06
CA PHE A 67 -0.81 -3.28 11.96
C PHE A 67 -1.02 -3.78 10.53
N ILE A 68 0.07 -4.05 9.82
CA ILE A 68 0.07 -4.57 8.47
C ILE A 68 -0.34 -6.04 8.52
N LEU A 69 -1.30 -6.39 7.68
CA LEU A 69 -1.75 -7.75 7.42
C LEU A 69 -1.78 -7.94 5.91
N GLY A 70 -0.98 -8.85 5.38
CA GLY A 70 -0.93 -9.03 3.94
C GLY A 70 -0.60 -10.46 3.51
N PHE A 71 -0.94 -10.74 2.27
CA PHE A 71 -0.58 -11.97 1.61
C PHE A 71 0.00 -11.69 0.24
N SER A 72 0.89 -12.57 -0.21
CA SER A 72 1.53 -12.52 -1.51
C SER A 72 1.44 -13.89 -2.18
N TYR A 73 1.07 -13.90 -3.46
CA TYR A 73 0.98 -15.07 -4.30
C TYR A 73 1.93 -14.93 -5.49
N SER A 74 2.90 -15.83 -5.59
CA SER A 74 3.83 -15.89 -6.73
C SER A 74 3.14 -16.53 -7.94
N ILE A 75 2.79 -15.73 -8.94
CA ILE A 75 2.20 -16.20 -10.20
C ILE A 75 3.29 -16.93 -11.02
N THR A 76 4.48 -16.34 -11.09
CA THR A 76 5.68 -16.93 -11.70
C THR A 76 6.89 -16.69 -10.81
N SER A 77 8.07 -17.18 -11.21
CA SER A 77 9.33 -16.86 -10.51
C SER A 77 9.66 -15.37 -10.45
N ASN A 78 9.06 -14.58 -11.34
CA ASN A 78 9.35 -13.16 -11.53
C ASN A 78 8.15 -12.26 -11.27
N VAL A 79 6.93 -12.78 -11.19
CA VAL A 79 5.71 -11.99 -10.98
C VAL A 79 4.99 -12.46 -9.72
N SER A 80 4.67 -11.52 -8.84
CA SER A 80 3.85 -11.77 -7.65
C SER A 80 2.68 -10.79 -7.58
N LEU A 81 1.56 -11.28 -7.07
CA LEU A 81 0.39 -10.48 -6.71
C LEU A 81 0.30 -10.45 -5.19
N SER A 82 0.17 -9.27 -4.61
CA SER A 82 0.04 -9.12 -3.17
C SER A 82 -1.19 -8.30 -2.84
N ALA A 83 -1.79 -8.55 -1.69
CA ALA A 83 -2.80 -7.68 -1.12
C ALA A 83 -2.53 -7.48 0.37
N GLU A 84 -2.78 -6.28 0.85
CA GLU A 84 -2.55 -5.88 2.22
C GLU A 84 -3.68 -5.02 2.76
N ILE A 85 -3.88 -5.06 4.07
CA ILE A 85 -4.70 -4.14 4.84
C ILE A 85 -3.92 -3.65 6.05
N VAL A 86 -4.15 -2.41 6.47
CA VAL A 86 -3.48 -1.79 7.62
C VAL A 86 -4.49 -1.14 8.56
N PRO A 87 -5.21 -1.91 9.40
CA PRO A 87 -5.95 -1.33 10.51
C PRO A 87 -5.05 -0.42 11.36
N ASN A 88 -5.57 0.73 11.76
CA ASN A 88 -4.83 1.68 12.60
C ASN A 88 -5.64 2.17 13.79
N PHE A 89 -4.90 2.47 14.86
CA PHE A 89 -5.36 3.33 15.95
C PHE A 89 -4.59 4.64 15.91
N THR A 90 -5.29 5.77 15.80
CA THR A 90 -4.70 7.10 15.75
C THR A 90 -5.21 7.97 16.89
N TYR A 91 -4.28 8.68 17.52
CA TYR A 91 -4.58 9.80 18.40
C TYR A 91 -4.37 11.10 17.63
N LEU A 92 -5.38 11.97 17.63
CA LEU A 92 -5.28 13.32 17.09
C LEU A 92 -5.48 14.35 18.19
N LYS A 93 -4.71 15.43 18.09
CA LYS A 93 -4.96 16.66 18.82
C LYS A 93 -4.97 17.82 17.86
N SER A 94 -6.07 18.55 17.84
CA SER A 94 -6.25 19.77 17.08
C SER A 94 -6.38 20.95 18.04
N LYS A 95 -5.61 22.00 17.79
CA LYS A 95 -5.67 23.27 18.50
C LYS A 95 -6.14 24.33 17.51
N ASN A 96 -7.29 24.91 17.79
CA ASN A 96 -7.84 26.04 17.06
C ASN A 96 -7.89 27.24 18.00
N ASP A 97 -6.93 28.14 17.87
CA ASP A 97 -6.67 29.25 18.80
C ASP A 97 -6.64 28.80 20.28
N ASP A 98 -7.69 29.09 21.06
CA ASP A 98 -7.81 28.71 22.48
C ASP A 98 -8.57 27.39 22.70
N ILE A 99 -9.16 26.82 21.65
CA ILE A 99 -9.91 25.56 21.72
C ILE A 99 -8.96 24.40 21.41
N THR A 100 -8.91 23.42 22.31
CA THR A 100 -8.18 22.17 22.09
C THR A 100 -9.17 21.01 22.02
N VAL A 101 -9.09 20.23 20.95
CA VAL A 101 -9.87 19.02 20.72
C VAL A 101 -8.93 17.83 20.63
N ASN A 102 -9.23 16.78 21.39
CA ASN A 102 -8.53 15.51 21.32
C ASN A 102 -9.49 14.43 20.81
N SER A 103 -9.02 13.57 19.92
CA SER A 103 -9.79 12.42 19.46
C SER A 103 -8.94 11.17 19.36
N TYR A 104 -9.60 10.03 19.56
CA TYR A 104 -9.04 8.70 19.36
C TYR A 104 -9.86 8.02 18.29
N ASN A 105 -9.20 7.57 17.23
CA ASN A 105 -9.84 6.92 16.10
C ASN A 105 -9.29 5.52 15.97
N PHE A 106 -10.19 4.55 15.79
CA PHE A 106 -9.85 3.26 15.20
C PHE A 106 -10.41 3.27 13.79
N GLU A 107 -9.54 3.10 12.81
CA GLU A 107 -9.92 3.17 11.41
C GLU A 107 -9.33 2.03 10.60
N LEU A 108 -10.12 1.61 9.63
CA LEU A 108 -9.75 0.70 8.56
C LEU A 108 -10.12 1.46 7.29
N SER A 109 -9.16 2.25 6.80
CA SER A 109 -9.39 3.16 5.68
C SER A 109 -9.15 2.44 4.35
N ASN A 110 -9.86 2.82 3.29
CA ASN A 110 -9.61 2.27 1.96
C ASN A 110 -8.20 2.60 1.44
N GLN A 111 -7.54 3.63 1.96
CA GLN A 111 -6.14 3.94 1.64
C GLN A 111 -5.15 2.98 2.32
N GLN A 112 -5.62 2.29 3.36
CA GLN A 112 -4.86 1.28 4.09
C GLN A 112 -5.06 -0.12 3.51
N ALA A 113 -5.82 -0.28 2.42
CA ALA A 113 -5.96 -1.52 1.67
C ALA A 113 -5.29 -1.40 0.30
N GLY A 114 -4.38 -2.31 -0.03
CA GLY A 114 -3.60 -2.28 -1.27
C GLY A 114 -3.66 -3.61 -2.02
N ILE A 115 -3.65 -3.54 -3.36
CA ILE A 115 -3.35 -4.68 -4.23
C ILE A 115 -2.18 -4.28 -5.11
N THR A 116 -1.12 -5.10 -5.12
CA THR A 116 0.13 -4.79 -5.82
C THR A 116 0.54 -5.94 -6.71
N ILE A 117 0.93 -5.64 -7.95
CA ILE A 117 1.61 -6.57 -8.85
C ILE A 117 3.09 -6.17 -8.89
N SER A 118 3.97 -7.10 -8.51
CA SER A 118 5.41 -6.85 -8.43
C SER A 118 6.16 -7.74 -9.43
N TYR A 119 7.14 -7.15 -10.11
CA TYR A 119 8.04 -7.87 -11.02
C TYR A 119 9.48 -7.88 -10.46
N LYS A 120 10.09 -9.05 -10.37
CA LYS A 120 11.48 -9.27 -9.95
C LYS A 120 12.36 -9.44 -11.19
N PHE A 121 13.30 -8.52 -11.37
CA PHE A 121 14.36 -8.59 -12.39
C PHE A 121 15.53 -9.46 -11.93
#